data_AF-A0AAV5J4U4-F1
#
_entry.id   AF-A0AAV5J4U4-F1
#
_cell.length_a   1.000
_cell.length_b   1.000
_cell.length_c   1.000
_cell.angle_alpha   90.00
_cell.angle_beta   90.00
_cell.angle_gamma   90.00
#
_symmetry.space_group_name_H-M   'P 1'
#
loop_
_entity.id
_entity.type
_entity.pdbx_description
1 polymer ?
#
loop_
_entity_poly.entity_id
_entity_poly.type
_entity_poly.pdbx_seq_one_letter_code
_entity_poly.pdbx_strand_id
1 'polypeptide(L)'
;MDIGTYYQPSRKITAYDVPEGVDIRGRFDEEFAKILTKDALQFVADLQREFRNHIKYAMEYRKEAKKRYNEGALPGFDPTTRYIREGEWTCAPVPPAVADRKVEITGPVERKMIINALNSGAKVFMADFEDALSPSWENLMRGQVNLKDAVDGTISFHDKARSRVYKLNNQTAKLFVRPRGWHLPESHILIDGEPATGCLVDFGLYFFHNFATFRQAQGQGFGPFFYLPKMEHSRGRRRWRVLKGEASGPPF
;
A
#
# COMPACT_ATOMS: atom_id res chain seq x y z
N MET A 1 50.57 17.75 28.70
CA MET A 1 50.31 16.86 27.54
C MET A 1 48.80 16.80 27.39
N ASP A 2 48.27 17.58 26.46
CA ASP A 2 46.84 17.64 26.16
C ASP A 2 46.49 16.43 25.28
N ILE A 3 45.75 15.48 25.85
CA ILE A 3 45.20 14.33 25.12
C ILE A 3 43.88 14.77 24.50
N GLY A 4 43.99 15.38 23.32
CA GLY A 4 42.86 15.77 22.49
C GLY A 4 41.97 14.57 22.19
N THR A 5 40.72 14.64 22.65
CA THR A 5 39.64 13.73 22.26
C THR A 5 39.38 13.92 20.76
N TYR A 6 39.79 12.94 19.95
CA TYR A 6 39.45 12.89 18.53
C TYR A 6 37.94 12.73 18.38
N TYR A 7 37.27 13.80 17.96
CA TYR A 7 35.91 13.74 17.42
C TYR A 7 35.94 12.88 16.15
N GLN A 8 35.45 11.64 16.24
CA GLN A 8 35.17 10.85 15.05
C GLN A 8 33.93 11.45 14.38
N PRO A 9 34.01 11.93 13.12
CA PRO A 9 32.83 12.35 12.40
C PRO A 9 31.90 11.14 12.28
N SER A 10 30.65 11.29 12.70
CA SER A 10 29.63 10.25 12.50
C SER A 10 29.61 9.89 11.00
N ARG A 11 29.84 8.60 10.71
CA ARG A 11 29.75 8.06 9.35
C ARG A 11 28.34 8.39 8.85
N LYS A 12 28.21 9.28 7.85
CA LYS A 12 26.93 9.50 7.18
C LYS A 12 26.52 8.16 6.57
N ILE A 13 25.47 7.54 7.10
CA ILE A 13 24.88 6.34 6.53
C ILE A 13 24.23 6.77 5.22
N THR A 14 24.73 6.27 4.10
CA THR A 14 24.25 6.60 2.75
C THR A 14 23.56 5.41 2.08
N ALA A 15 23.17 4.39 2.87
CA ALA A 15 22.53 3.17 2.38
C ALA A 15 21.46 2.70 3.37
N TYR A 16 20.46 1.98 2.86
CA TYR A 16 19.44 1.36 3.69
C TYR A 16 20.00 0.11 4.40
N ASP A 17 19.62 -0.12 5.65
CA ASP A 17 19.83 -1.42 6.32
C ASP A 17 18.74 -2.38 5.83
N VAL A 18 19.15 -3.36 5.05
CA VAL A 18 18.25 -4.27 4.33
C VAL A 18 18.38 -5.69 4.88
N PRO A 19 17.29 -6.47 4.89
CA PRO A 19 17.36 -7.89 5.23
C PRO A 19 18.03 -8.72 4.12
N GLU A 20 18.30 -9.99 4.41
CA GLU A 20 18.90 -10.90 3.44
C GLU A 20 18.03 -11.05 2.17
N GLY A 21 18.70 -11.04 1.02
CA GLY A 21 18.06 -11.17 -0.29
C GLY A 21 17.35 -9.91 -0.78
N VAL A 22 17.40 -8.79 -0.04
CA VAL A 22 16.79 -7.51 -0.47
C VAL A 22 17.86 -6.54 -0.95
N ASP A 23 17.64 -5.94 -2.11
CA ASP A 23 18.46 -4.86 -2.68
C ASP A 23 17.60 -3.64 -3.01
N ILE A 24 18.04 -2.45 -2.58
CA ILE A 24 17.36 -1.18 -2.83
C ILE A 24 18.20 -0.37 -3.81
N ARG A 25 17.70 -0.28 -5.04
CA ARG A 25 18.32 0.50 -6.14
C ARG A 25 17.84 1.94 -6.20
N GLY A 26 16.78 2.26 -5.46
CA GLY A 26 16.30 3.62 -5.30
C GLY A 26 17.29 4.46 -4.51
N ARG A 27 17.37 5.77 -4.80
CA ARG A 27 18.28 6.67 -4.09
C ARG A 27 18.01 6.63 -2.58
N PHE A 28 19.08 6.79 -1.80
CA PHE A 28 18.97 6.99 -0.36
C PHE A 28 18.35 8.36 -0.04
N ASP A 29 17.47 8.38 0.95
CA ASP A 29 16.86 9.58 1.51
C ASP A 29 16.53 9.31 2.98
N GLU A 30 16.87 10.24 3.87
CA GLU A 30 16.64 10.08 5.32
C GLU A 30 15.14 10.00 5.66
N GLU A 31 14.26 10.65 4.88
CA GLU A 31 12.81 10.51 5.05
C GLU A 31 12.35 9.11 4.64
N PHE A 32 12.93 8.56 3.56
CA PHE A 32 12.56 7.24 3.05
C PHE A 32 13.08 6.14 3.97
N ALA A 33 14.22 6.34 4.64
CA ALA A 33 14.78 5.38 5.60
C ALA A 33 13.83 5.12 6.79
N LYS A 34 12.93 6.07 7.11
CA LYS A 34 11.87 5.89 8.12
C LYS A 34 10.75 4.96 7.66
N ILE A 35 10.59 4.78 6.34
CA ILE A 35 9.63 3.88 5.72
C ILE A 35 10.29 2.53 5.38
N LEU A 36 11.50 2.58 4.82
CA LEU A 36 12.29 1.42 4.41
C LEU A 36 13.16 0.93 5.56
N THR A 37 12.54 0.74 6.73
CA THR A 37 13.22 0.11 7.87
C THR A 37 13.46 -1.36 7.56
N LYS A 38 14.47 -1.95 8.20
CA LYS A 38 14.82 -3.36 8.01
C LYS A 38 13.61 -4.28 8.22
N ASP A 39 12.83 -4.04 9.28
CA ASP A 39 11.65 -4.84 9.60
C ASP A 39 10.50 -4.66 8.59
N ALA A 40 10.28 -3.44 8.09
CA ALA A 40 9.28 -3.19 7.06
C ALA A 40 9.67 -3.86 5.73
N LEU A 41 10.96 -3.81 5.38
CA LEU A 41 11.51 -4.50 4.21
C LEU A 41 11.45 -6.02 4.37
N GLN A 42 11.71 -6.54 5.57
CA GLN A 42 11.59 -7.97 5.86
C GLN A 42 10.14 -8.42 5.67
N PHE A 43 9.18 -7.66 6.21
CA PHE A 43 7.76 -7.93 5.99
C PHE A 43 7.37 -7.95 4.51
N VAL A 44 7.82 -6.96 3.73
CA VAL A 44 7.57 -6.93 2.27
C VAL A 44 8.26 -8.09 1.55
N ALA A 45 9.47 -8.47 1.96
CA ALA A 45 10.19 -9.62 1.42
C ALA A 45 9.44 -10.93 1.65
N ASP A 46 8.91 -11.13 2.86
CA ASP A 46 8.14 -12.33 3.21
C ASP A 46 6.83 -12.39 2.43
N LEU A 47 6.12 -11.27 2.28
CA LEU A 47 4.95 -11.18 1.40
C LEU A 47 5.30 -11.54 -0.05
N GLN A 48 6.40 -11.01 -0.59
CA GLN A 48 6.82 -11.35 -1.95
C GLN A 48 7.16 -12.83 -2.09
N ARG A 49 7.93 -13.40 -1.16
CA ARG A 49 8.34 -14.81 -1.19
C ARG A 49 7.14 -15.75 -1.15
N GLU A 50 6.16 -15.44 -0.31
CA GLU A 50 4.91 -16.20 -0.21
C GLU A 50 4.05 -16.06 -1.48
N PHE A 51 3.81 -14.83 -1.94
CA PHE A 51 2.77 -14.60 -2.95
C PHE A 51 3.27 -14.54 -4.40
N ARG A 52 4.58 -14.43 -4.67
CA ARG A 52 5.10 -14.23 -6.05
C ARG A 52 4.65 -15.32 -7.01
N ASN A 53 4.69 -16.59 -6.59
CA ASN A 53 4.32 -17.72 -7.44
C ASN A 53 2.82 -17.71 -7.75
N HIS A 54 2.01 -17.34 -6.76
CA HIS A 54 0.59 -17.14 -6.98
C HIS A 54 0.35 -16.02 -7.97
N ILE A 55 0.99 -14.87 -7.83
CA ILE A 55 0.84 -13.71 -8.73
C ILE A 55 1.24 -14.08 -10.16
N LYS A 56 2.41 -14.71 -10.34
CA LYS A 56 2.87 -15.25 -11.64
C LYS A 56 1.80 -16.15 -12.27
N TYR A 57 1.22 -17.07 -11.49
CA TYR A 57 0.12 -17.92 -11.96
C TYR A 57 -1.15 -17.13 -12.37
N ALA A 58 -1.51 -16.03 -11.69
CA ALA A 58 -2.61 -15.19 -12.18
C ALA A 58 -2.29 -14.53 -13.50
N MET A 59 -1.07 -14.00 -13.64
CA MET A 59 -0.68 -13.29 -14.87
C MET A 59 -0.70 -14.23 -16.06
N GLU A 60 -0.28 -15.49 -15.87
CA GLU A 60 -0.33 -16.48 -16.95
C GLU A 60 -1.75 -16.90 -17.31
N TYR A 61 -2.60 -17.08 -16.31
CA TYR A 61 -4.01 -17.33 -16.55
C TYR A 61 -4.69 -16.17 -17.31
N ARG A 62 -4.28 -14.91 -17.09
CA ARG A 62 -4.77 -13.77 -17.89
C ARG A 62 -4.35 -13.89 -19.35
N LYS A 63 -3.10 -14.30 -19.63
CA LYS A 63 -2.62 -14.51 -21.01
C LYS A 63 -3.39 -15.64 -21.71
N GLU A 64 -3.64 -16.74 -21.01
CA GLU A 64 -4.44 -17.86 -21.53
C GLU A 64 -5.88 -17.44 -21.82
N ALA A 65 -6.53 -16.72 -20.90
CA ALA A 65 -7.87 -16.19 -21.11
C ALA A 65 -7.92 -15.24 -22.31
N LYS A 66 -6.95 -14.32 -22.41
CA LYS A 66 -6.83 -13.41 -23.55
C LYS A 66 -6.66 -14.16 -24.87
N LYS A 67 -5.83 -15.21 -24.92
CA LYS A 67 -5.66 -16.05 -26.12
C LYS A 67 -7.00 -16.66 -26.56
N ARG A 68 -7.74 -17.28 -25.62
CA ARG A 68 -9.06 -17.87 -25.92
C ARG A 68 -10.04 -16.84 -26.49
N TYR A 69 -10.05 -15.62 -25.95
CA TYR A 69 -10.93 -14.58 -26.44
C TYR A 69 -10.54 -14.06 -27.84
N ASN A 70 -9.23 -13.96 -28.10
CA ASN A 70 -8.75 -13.63 -29.45
C ASN A 70 -9.12 -14.70 -30.49
N GLU A 71 -9.31 -15.95 -30.07
CA GLU A 71 -9.75 -17.07 -30.91
C GLU A 71 -11.29 -17.15 -31.08
N GLY A 72 -12.02 -16.13 -30.59
CA GLY A 72 -13.47 -16.00 -30.78
C GLY A 72 -14.33 -16.53 -29.62
N ALA A 73 -13.72 -17.06 -28.55
CA ALA A 73 -14.48 -17.36 -27.34
C ALA A 73 -14.98 -16.07 -26.67
N LEU A 74 -16.14 -16.13 -26.03
CA LEU A 74 -16.68 -15.02 -25.24
C LEU A 74 -16.58 -15.30 -23.73
N PRO A 75 -16.43 -14.27 -22.89
CA PRO A 75 -16.53 -14.44 -21.44
C PRO A 75 -17.91 -14.98 -21.04
N GLY A 76 -17.94 -15.87 -20.05
CA GLY A 76 -19.17 -16.44 -19.51
C GLY A 76 -19.04 -16.78 -18.03
N PHE A 77 -20.16 -17.13 -17.40
CA PHE A 77 -20.14 -17.60 -16.02
C PHE A 77 -19.49 -18.98 -15.91
N ASP A 78 -18.50 -19.11 -15.03
CA ASP A 78 -17.84 -20.39 -14.75
C ASP A 78 -18.85 -21.38 -14.11
N PRO A 79 -19.20 -22.49 -14.78
CA PRO A 79 -20.15 -23.47 -14.26
C PRO A 79 -19.70 -24.08 -12.92
N THR A 80 -18.38 -24.20 -12.70
CA THR A 80 -17.82 -24.78 -11.47
C THR A 80 -18.07 -23.93 -10.23
N THR A 81 -18.44 -22.66 -10.41
CA THR A 81 -18.76 -21.72 -9.31
C THR A 81 -20.25 -21.47 -9.15
N ARG A 82 -21.11 -22.24 -9.83
CA ARG A 82 -22.57 -22.08 -9.78
C ARG A 82 -23.11 -22.17 -8.35
N TYR A 83 -22.66 -23.15 -7.57
CA TYR A 83 -23.07 -23.33 -6.18
C TYR A 83 -22.77 -22.13 -5.27
N ILE A 84 -21.76 -21.31 -5.61
CA ILE A 84 -21.48 -20.06 -4.89
C ILE A 84 -22.51 -18.99 -5.27
N ARG A 85 -22.87 -18.89 -6.56
CA ARG A 85 -23.83 -17.87 -7.02
C ARG A 85 -25.27 -18.15 -6.57
N GLU A 86 -25.61 -19.43 -6.43
CA GLU A 86 -26.96 -19.90 -6.05
C GLU A 86 -27.05 -20.26 -4.56
N GLY A 87 -25.96 -20.15 -3.80
CA GLY A 87 -25.95 -20.43 -2.37
C GLY A 87 -26.39 -19.24 -1.52
N GLU A 88 -26.91 -19.52 -0.34
CA GLU A 88 -27.29 -18.52 0.66
C GLU A 88 -26.08 -18.10 1.51
N TRP A 89 -25.48 -16.96 1.18
CA TRP A 89 -24.39 -16.37 1.97
C TRP A 89 -24.32 -14.86 1.79
N THR A 90 -23.69 -14.19 2.75
CA THR A 90 -23.39 -12.76 2.69
C THR A 90 -21.94 -12.50 3.07
N CYS A 91 -21.42 -11.33 2.68
CA CYS A 91 -20.12 -10.88 3.16
C CYS A 91 -20.15 -10.64 4.68
N ALA A 92 -18.96 -10.62 5.31
CA ALA A 92 -18.84 -10.17 6.70
C ALA A 92 -19.42 -8.75 6.87
N PRO A 93 -19.95 -8.40 8.06
CA PRO A 93 -20.53 -7.09 8.33
C PRO A 93 -19.56 -5.95 8.00
N VAL A 94 -20.10 -4.88 7.43
CA VAL A 94 -19.31 -3.67 7.15
C VAL A 94 -19.00 -2.95 8.47
N PRO A 95 -17.75 -2.55 8.75
CA PRO A 95 -17.45 -1.81 9.96
C PRO A 95 -18.22 -0.49 10.01
N PRO A 96 -18.81 -0.11 11.17
CA PRO A 96 -19.62 1.12 11.29
C PRO A 96 -18.91 2.38 10.81
N ALA A 97 -17.59 2.42 11.03
CA ALA A 97 -16.69 3.49 10.60
C ALA A 97 -16.75 3.83 9.10
N VAL A 98 -17.10 2.86 8.27
CA VAL A 98 -17.12 2.95 6.80
C VAL A 98 -18.47 2.49 6.24
N ALA A 99 -19.53 2.52 7.07
CA ALA A 99 -20.88 2.18 6.61
C ALA A 99 -21.48 3.31 5.75
N ASP A 100 -21.25 4.58 6.11
CA ASP A 100 -21.63 5.75 5.30
C ASP A 100 -20.49 6.11 4.34
N ARG A 101 -20.67 5.75 3.06
CA ARG A 101 -19.72 6.00 1.96
C ARG A 101 -20.36 6.75 0.80
N LYS A 102 -21.33 7.63 1.09
CA LYS A 102 -22.15 8.32 0.06
C LYS A 102 -21.35 9.13 -0.96
N VAL A 103 -20.21 9.69 -0.55
CA VAL A 103 -19.28 10.42 -1.41
C VAL A 103 -17.87 10.02 -1.05
N GLU A 104 -17.10 9.61 -2.06
CA GLU A 104 -15.68 9.32 -1.95
C GLU A 104 -14.91 10.22 -2.91
N ILE A 105 -13.85 10.85 -2.41
CA ILE A 105 -12.92 11.60 -3.25
C ILE A 105 -11.69 10.73 -3.54
N THR A 106 -11.13 10.87 -4.74
CA THR A 106 -9.92 10.15 -5.15
C THR A 106 -8.82 11.15 -5.45
N GLY A 107 -7.57 10.76 -5.26
CA GLY A 107 -6.44 11.65 -5.55
C GLY A 107 -5.08 11.02 -5.28
N PRO A 108 -4.02 11.64 -5.81
CA PRO A 108 -2.66 11.15 -5.64
C PRO A 108 -2.22 11.25 -4.18
N VAL A 109 -1.13 10.54 -3.86
CA VAL A 109 -0.45 10.56 -2.56
C VAL A 109 0.48 11.78 -2.38
N GLU A 110 0.24 12.87 -3.09
CA GLU A 110 0.96 14.13 -2.90
C GLU A 110 0.49 14.82 -1.61
N ARG A 111 1.42 15.42 -0.89
CA ARG A 111 1.22 15.89 0.49
C ARG A 111 0.09 16.91 0.62
N LYS A 112 0.07 17.95 -0.21
CA LYS A 112 -0.99 18.97 -0.20
C LYS A 112 -2.33 18.37 -0.62
N MET A 113 -2.33 17.50 -1.63
CA MET A 113 -3.54 16.83 -2.12
C MET A 113 -4.17 15.91 -1.08
N ILE A 114 -3.36 15.14 -0.34
CA ILE A 114 -3.84 14.32 0.78
C ILE A 114 -4.58 15.18 1.81
N ILE A 115 -3.98 16.31 2.23
CA ILE A 115 -4.60 17.21 3.22
C ILE A 115 -5.94 17.75 2.71
N ASN A 116 -5.98 18.24 1.46
CA ASN A 116 -7.19 18.78 0.87
C ASN A 116 -8.29 17.72 0.72
N ALA A 117 -7.92 16.50 0.29
CA ALA A 117 -8.86 15.40 0.11
C ALA A 117 -9.45 14.92 1.44
N LEU A 118 -8.62 14.78 2.47
CA LEU A 118 -9.08 14.45 3.83
C LEU A 118 -10.00 15.52 4.42
N ASN A 119 -9.76 16.80 4.10
CA ASN A 119 -10.56 17.93 4.56
C ASN A 119 -11.77 18.27 3.66
N SER A 120 -12.02 17.50 2.60
CA SER A 120 -13.00 17.84 1.56
C SER A 120 -14.48 17.74 1.99
N GLY A 121 -14.76 17.09 3.12
CA GLY A 121 -16.13 16.73 3.54
C GLY A 121 -16.66 15.44 2.92
N ALA A 122 -15.89 14.79 2.03
CA ALA A 122 -16.17 13.43 1.59
C ALA A 122 -16.15 12.45 2.78
N LYS A 123 -16.83 11.31 2.65
CA LYS A 123 -16.82 10.27 3.67
C LYS A 123 -15.54 9.44 3.63
N VAL A 124 -15.02 9.23 2.42
CA VAL A 124 -13.80 8.48 2.17
C VAL A 124 -12.90 9.28 1.24
N PHE A 125 -11.60 9.23 1.51
CA PHE A 125 -10.56 9.60 0.56
C PHE A 125 -9.80 8.35 0.15
N MET A 126 -9.81 8.03 -1.14
CA MET A 126 -8.95 7.00 -1.72
C MET A 126 -7.63 7.64 -2.16
N ALA A 127 -6.59 7.45 -1.37
CA ALA A 127 -5.22 7.81 -1.70
C ALA A 127 -4.62 6.80 -2.68
N ASP A 128 -4.13 7.31 -3.80
CA ASP A 128 -3.86 6.49 -4.97
C ASP A 128 -2.37 6.38 -5.30
N PHE A 129 -1.87 5.14 -5.26
CA PHE A 129 -0.55 4.76 -5.82
C PHE A 129 -0.64 4.25 -7.26
N GLU A 130 -1.84 4.20 -7.83
CA GLU A 130 -2.12 3.56 -9.12
C GLU A 130 -2.40 4.60 -10.22
N ASP A 131 -3.56 4.59 -10.89
CA ASP A 131 -3.77 5.37 -12.12
C ASP A 131 -3.61 6.91 -11.99
N ALA A 132 -3.79 7.49 -10.79
CA ALA A 132 -3.59 8.93 -10.57
C ALA A 132 -2.15 9.31 -10.21
N LEU A 133 -1.21 8.34 -10.19
CA LEU A 133 0.17 8.55 -9.80
C LEU A 133 1.14 8.05 -10.89
N SER A 134 2.08 8.90 -11.31
CA SER A 134 3.27 8.39 -12.01
C SER A 134 4.17 7.66 -11.01
N PRO A 135 4.44 6.36 -11.16
CA PRO A 135 5.08 5.55 -10.12
C PRO A 135 6.60 5.69 -10.12
N SER A 136 7.12 6.92 -10.04
CA SER A 136 8.54 7.14 -9.78
C SER A 136 8.90 6.76 -8.35
N TRP A 137 10.17 6.42 -8.11
CA TRP A 137 10.68 6.12 -6.77
C TRP A 137 10.32 7.21 -5.75
N GLU A 138 10.53 8.47 -6.13
CA GLU A 138 10.21 9.63 -5.30
C GLU A 138 8.73 9.71 -4.95
N ASN A 139 7.84 9.53 -5.93
CA ASN A 139 6.41 9.64 -5.72
C ASN A 139 5.88 8.54 -4.80
N LEU A 140 6.36 7.31 -5.00
CA LEU A 140 5.95 6.16 -4.20
C LEU A 140 6.44 6.30 -2.76
N MET A 141 7.72 6.57 -2.54
CA MET A 141 8.28 6.67 -1.19
C MET A 141 7.78 7.92 -0.45
N ARG A 142 7.71 9.09 -1.11
CA ARG A 142 7.07 10.27 -0.50
C ARG A 142 5.61 10.02 -0.20
N GLY A 143 4.91 9.26 -1.05
CA GLY A 143 3.53 8.86 -0.79
C GLY A 143 3.38 8.09 0.52
N GLN A 144 4.24 7.10 0.76
CA GLN A 144 4.24 6.35 2.02
C GLN A 144 4.55 7.24 3.23
N VAL A 145 5.53 8.14 3.12
CA VAL A 145 5.82 9.15 4.16
C VAL A 145 4.60 10.01 4.45
N ASN A 146 3.95 10.54 3.40
CA ASN A 146 2.78 11.41 3.56
C ASN A 146 1.60 10.67 4.20
N LEU A 147 1.36 9.40 3.83
CA LEU A 147 0.28 8.62 4.41
C LEU A 147 0.54 8.28 5.88
N LYS A 148 1.79 7.96 6.23
CA LYS A 148 2.19 7.76 7.63
C LYS A 148 1.91 9.02 8.45
N ASP A 149 2.37 10.18 7.98
CA ASP A 149 2.12 11.45 8.66
C ASP A 149 0.62 11.79 8.75
N ALA A 150 -0.18 11.39 7.75
CA ALA A 150 -1.62 11.63 7.76
C ALA A 150 -2.33 10.76 8.79
N VAL A 151 -1.94 9.50 8.94
CA VAL A 151 -2.47 8.58 9.95
C VAL A 151 -2.04 9.01 11.35
N ASP A 152 -0.79 9.47 11.51
CA ASP A 152 -0.27 10.01 12.77
C ASP A 152 -0.86 11.39 13.13
N GLY A 153 -1.61 12.02 12.21
CA GLY A 153 -2.21 13.34 12.41
C GLY A 153 -1.22 14.51 12.36
N THR A 154 0.01 14.26 11.90
CA THR A 154 1.12 15.24 11.88
C THR A 154 1.37 15.86 10.51
N ILE A 155 0.68 15.38 9.46
CA ILE A 155 0.84 15.89 8.10
C ILE A 155 0.53 17.39 8.03
N SER A 156 1.45 18.14 7.43
CA SER A 156 1.29 19.56 7.16
C SER A 156 2.05 19.97 5.91
N PHE A 157 1.57 21.03 5.24
CA PHE A 157 2.21 21.57 4.04
C PHE A 157 2.23 23.09 4.10
N HIS A 158 3.41 23.69 3.91
CA HIS A 158 3.58 25.13 3.84
C HIS A 158 3.75 25.57 2.39
N ASP A 159 2.69 26.17 1.83
CA ASP A 159 2.72 26.82 0.52
C ASP A 159 3.40 28.18 0.66
N LYS A 160 4.73 28.22 0.48
CA LYS A 160 5.54 29.43 0.62
C LYS A 160 5.11 30.54 -0.35
N ALA A 161 4.64 30.18 -1.55
CA ALA A 161 4.23 31.16 -2.55
C ALA A 161 2.95 31.91 -2.14
N ARG A 162 2.06 31.24 -1.38
CA ARG A 162 0.82 31.83 -0.87
C ARG A 162 0.87 32.16 0.63
N SER A 163 2.02 31.96 1.27
CA SER A 163 2.20 32.07 2.73
C SER A 163 1.10 31.35 3.52
N ARG A 164 0.69 30.15 3.07
CA ARG A 164 -0.43 29.39 3.65
C ARG A 164 0.03 28.03 4.17
N VAL A 165 -0.36 27.72 5.39
CA VAL A 165 -0.14 26.40 6.00
C VAL A 165 -1.41 25.58 5.93
N TYR A 166 -1.29 24.35 5.43
CA TYR A 166 -2.35 23.36 5.33
C TYR A 166 -2.10 22.28 6.39
N LYS A 167 -3.16 21.93 7.14
CA LYS A 167 -3.18 20.88 8.18
C LYS A 167 -4.53 20.16 8.12
N LEU A 168 -4.61 18.99 8.76
CA LEU A 168 -5.87 18.28 8.89
C LEU A 168 -6.84 19.01 9.82
N ASN A 169 -8.12 18.93 9.49
CA ASN A 169 -9.21 19.34 10.37
C ASN A 169 -9.39 18.30 11.51
N ASN A 170 -10.16 18.66 12.53
CA ASN A 170 -10.51 17.72 13.61
C ASN A 170 -11.35 16.53 13.11
N GLN A 171 -12.13 16.74 12.06
CA GLN A 171 -12.92 15.71 11.40
C GLN A 171 -12.49 15.62 9.93
N THR A 172 -12.04 14.43 9.53
CA THR A 172 -11.54 14.13 8.19
C THR A 172 -12.26 12.92 7.60
N ALA A 173 -12.19 12.81 6.27
CA ALA A 173 -12.61 11.63 5.55
C ALA A 173 -11.84 10.37 6.01
N LYS A 174 -12.45 9.19 5.87
CA LYS A 174 -11.76 7.93 6.15
C LYS A 174 -10.78 7.61 5.03
N LEU A 175 -9.55 7.25 5.40
CA LEU A 175 -8.47 6.98 4.45
C LEU A 175 -8.54 5.54 3.93
N PHE A 176 -8.62 5.41 2.62
CA PHE A 176 -8.48 4.16 1.89
C PHE A 176 -7.25 4.28 0.99
N VAL A 177 -6.47 3.21 0.87
CA VAL A 177 -5.29 3.18 -0.01
C VAL A 177 -5.54 2.29 -1.21
N ARG A 178 -5.26 2.79 -2.41
CA ARG A 178 -5.26 2.00 -3.64
C ARG A 178 -3.81 1.70 -4.04
N PRO A 179 -3.29 0.48 -3.77
CA PRO A 179 -1.98 0.06 -4.25
C PRO A 179 -2.00 -0.14 -5.76
N ARG A 180 -0.82 -0.21 -6.39
CA ARG A 180 -0.65 -0.61 -7.79
C ARG A 180 -1.28 -1.98 -8.08
N GLY A 181 -1.69 -2.21 -9.33
CA GLY A 181 -2.19 -3.50 -9.78
C GLY A 181 -1.10 -4.59 -9.85
N TRP A 182 -1.52 -5.87 -9.84
CA TRP A 182 -0.63 -7.05 -9.86
C TRP A 182 0.41 -7.10 -10.99
N HIS A 183 0.17 -6.38 -12.07
CA HIS A 183 1.00 -6.39 -13.28
C HIS A 183 2.15 -5.37 -13.23
N LEU A 184 2.16 -4.48 -12.23
CA LEU A 184 3.17 -3.44 -12.11
C LEU A 184 4.29 -3.90 -11.16
N PRO A 185 5.56 -3.90 -11.61
CA PRO A 185 6.70 -4.15 -10.75
C PRO A 185 7.07 -2.91 -9.94
N GLU A 186 7.81 -3.12 -8.85
CA GLU A 186 8.65 -2.12 -8.21
C GLU A 186 10.11 -2.40 -8.57
N SER A 187 10.63 -1.69 -9.57
CA SER A 187 11.97 -1.94 -10.11
C SER A 187 13.11 -1.51 -9.18
N HIS A 188 12.83 -0.68 -8.16
CA HIS A 188 13.83 -0.17 -7.24
C HIS A 188 14.04 -1.07 -6.02
N ILE A 189 13.18 -2.07 -5.81
CA ILE A 189 13.30 -3.04 -4.72
C ILE A 189 13.41 -4.42 -5.35
N LEU A 190 14.57 -5.04 -5.23
CA LEU A 190 14.74 -6.43 -5.61
C LEU A 190 14.60 -7.33 -4.39
N ILE A 191 13.94 -8.47 -4.57
CA ILE A 191 13.80 -9.52 -3.57
C ILE A 191 14.24 -10.82 -4.25
N ASP A 192 15.32 -11.39 -3.74
CA ASP A 192 16.02 -12.55 -4.28
C ASP A 192 16.42 -12.36 -5.76
N GLY A 193 16.84 -11.14 -6.11
CA GLY A 193 17.31 -10.76 -7.45
C GLY A 193 16.22 -10.39 -8.47
N GLU A 194 14.93 -10.54 -8.13
CA GLU A 194 13.80 -10.15 -8.99
C GLU A 194 13.13 -8.86 -8.49
N PRO A 195 12.61 -7.99 -9.38
CA PRO A 195 11.79 -6.86 -8.97
C PRO A 195 10.59 -7.29 -8.12
N ALA A 196 10.37 -6.59 -7.01
CA ALA A 196 9.23 -6.82 -6.15
C ALA A 196 7.92 -6.53 -6.91
N THR A 197 6.82 -7.17 -6.49
CA THR A 197 5.50 -6.81 -7.02
C THR A 197 5.06 -5.48 -6.41
N GLY A 198 4.82 -4.45 -7.23
CA GLY A 198 4.53 -3.10 -6.74
C GLY A 198 3.35 -3.05 -5.79
N CYS A 199 2.32 -3.86 -6.05
CA CYS A 199 1.16 -4.01 -5.18
C CYS A 199 1.52 -4.45 -3.74
N LEU A 200 2.46 -5.39 -3.60
CA LEU A 200 2.89 -5.91 -2.29
C LEU A 200 3.76 -4.90 -1.55
N VAL A 201 4.56 -4.11 -2.27
CA VAL A 201 5.32 -2.99 -1.70
C VAL A 201 4.36 -1.92 -1.17
N ASP A 202 3.42 -1.47 -2.00
CA ASP A 202 2.49 -0.39 -1.64
C ASP A 202 1.60 -0.78 -0.44
N PHE A 203 1.04 -2.00 -0.49
CA PHE A 203 0.27 -2.59 0.60
C PHE A 203 1.13 -2.80 1.84
N GLY A 204 2.30 -3.44 1.68
CA GLY A 204 3.11 -3.90 2.79
C GLY A 204 3.66 -2.76 3.62
N LEU A 205 4.20 -1.72 2.97
CA LEU A 205 4.69 -0.53 3.66
C LEU A 205 3.56 0.23 4.36
N TYR A 206 2.44 0.47 3.67
CA TYR A 206 1.32 1.17 4.30
C TYR A 206 0.73 0.39 5.47
N PHE A 207 0.54 -0.92 5.32
CA PHE A 207 0.02 -1.78 6.38
C PHE A 207 0.96 -1.77 7.59
N PHE A 208 2.25 -2.06 7.37
CA PHE A 208 3.26 -2.18 8.42
C PHE A 208 3.34 -0.92 9.29
N HIS A 209 3.42 0.26 8.67
CA HIS A 209 3.61 1.52 9.40
C HIS A 209 2.36 2.03 10.11
N ASN A 210 1.15 1.64 9.66
CA ASN A 210 -0.08 2.27 10.11
C ASN A 210 -1.00 1.35 10.90
N PHE A 211 -0.82 0.02 10.82
CA PHE A 211 -1.72 -0.95 11.46
C PHE A 211 -1.83 -0.74 12.97
N ALA A 212 -0.71 -0.55 13.67
CA ALA A 212 -0.69 -0.32 15.11
C ALA A 212 -1.46 0.95 15.50
N THR A 213 -1.24 2.06 14.78
CA THR A 213 -1.95 3.33 15.02
C THR A 213 -3.45 3.18 14.79
N PHE A 214 -3.87 2.47 13.73
CA PHE A 214 -5.30 2.19 13.50
C PHE A 214 -5.93 1.37 14.65
N ARG A 215 -5.21 0.37 15.16
CA ARG A 215 -5.67 -0.48 16.26
C ARG A 215 -5.80 0.28 17.58
N GLN A 216 -4.86 1.20 17.86
CA GLN A 216 -4.83 1.96 19.11
C GLN A 216 -5.81 3.14 19.11
N ALA A 217 -5.84 3.92 18.02
CA ALA A 217 -6.49 5.24 18.02
C ALA A 217 -7.97 5.22 17.63
N GLN A 218 -8.46 4.18 16.94
CA GLN A 218 -9.81 4.22 16.33
C GLN A 218 -10.73 3.04 16.73
N GLY A 219 -10.32 2.21 17.69
CA GLY A 219 -11.15 1.19 18.33
C GLY A 219 -11.40 -0.08 17.49
N GLN A 220 -12.22 -0.98 18.05
CA GLN A 220 -12.61 -2.22 17.36
C GLN A 220 -13.39 -1.90 16.07
N GLY A 221 -12.96 -2.46 14.93
CA GLY A 221 -13.57 -2.23 13.62
C GLY A 221 -12.83 -1.22 12.73
N PHE A 222 -11.78 -0.57 13.25
CA PHE A 222 -10.88 0.24 12.46
C PHE A 222 -9.65 -0.57 12.00
N GLY A 223 -9.32 -0.44 10.73
CA GLY A 223 -8.14 -1.07 10.15
C GLY A 223 -7.74 -0.37 8.85
N PRO A 224 -6.52 -0.61 8.37
CA PRO A 224 -6.12 -0.08 7.07
C PRO A 224 -7.09 -0.60 5.99
N PHE A 225 -7.77 0.33 5.34
CA PHE A 225 -8.73 0.04 4.27
C PHE A 225 -8.06 0.15 2.91
N PHE A 226 -8.42 -0.74 1.99
CA PHE A 226 -7.79 -0.83 0.68
C PHE A 226 -8.80 -0.90 -0.47
N TYR A 227 -8.46 -0.23 -1.57
CA TYR A 227 -9.11 -0.37 -2.86
C TYR A 227 -8.25 -1.28 -3.75
N LEU A 228 -8.80 -2.38 -4.26
CA LEU A 228 -8.01 -3.37 -5.01
C LEU A 228 -8.27 -3.22 -6.53
N PRO A 229 -7.30 -2.73 -7.32
CA PRO A 229 -7.56 -2.42 -8.72
C PRO A 229 -7.42 -3.62 -9.67
N LYS A 230 -8.03 -3.49 -10.85
CA LYS A 230 -7.75 -4.28 -12.07
C LYS A 230 -7.69 -5.80 -11.85
N MET A 231 -8.63 -6.32 -11.04
CA MET A 231 -8.82 -7.76 -10.84
C MET A 231 -9.66 -8.35 -11.97
N GLU A 232 -9.10 -9.31 -12.70
CA GLU A 232 -9.79 -9.91 -13.86
C GLU A 232 -10.46 -11.25 -13.52
N HIS A 233 -10.08 -11.92 -12.43
CA HIS A 233 -10.61 -13.23 -12.05
C HIS A 233 -10.77 -13.41 -10.54
N SER A 234 -11.80 -14.17 -10.15
CA SER A 234 -12.10 -14.54 -8.75
C SER A 234 -10.96 -15.28 -8.07
N ARG A 235 -10.15 -16.04 -8.84
CA ARG A 235 -8.92 -16.68 -8.35
C ARG A 235 -7.89 -15.66 -7.85
N GLY A 236 -7.88 -14.43 -8.39
CA GLY A 236 -7.10 -13.31 -7.86
C GLY A 236 -7.65 -12.76 -6.53
N ARG A 237 -8.96 -12.85 -6.29
CA ARG A 237 -9.60 -12.43 -5.02
C ARG A 237 -9.31 -13.37 -3.85
N ARG A 238 -9.21 -14.69 -4.09
CA ARG A 238 -8.87 -15.67 -3.03
C ARG A 238 -7.51 -15.37 -2.38
N ARG A 239 -6.59 -14.74 -3.11
CA ARG A 239 -5.21 -14.47 -2.67
C ARG A 239 -5.10 -13.24 -1.79
N TRP A 240 -5.87 -12.20 -2.08
CA TRP A 240 -6.05 -11.05 -1.17
C TRP A 240 -6.62 -11.46 0.20
N ARG A 241 -7.43 -12.53 0.23
CA ARG A 241 -7.94 -13.08 1.50
C ARG A 241 -6.82 -13.70 2.34
N VAL A 242 -5.85 -14.36 1.73
CA VAL A 242 -4.67 -14.92 2.42
C VAL A 242 -3.78 -13.81 2.95
N LEU A 243 -3.50 -12.77 2.14
CA LEU A 243 -2.76 -11.57 2.57
C LEU A 243 -3.32 -10.94 3.85
N LYS A 244 -4.66 -10.88 3.99
CA LYS A 244 -5.30 -10.35 5.21
C LYS A 244 -5.27 -11.33 6.39
N GLY A 245 -5.36 -12.64 6.14
CA GLY A 245 -5.42 -13.67 7.18
C GLY A 245 -4.07 -13.97 7.83
N GLU A 246 -2.98 -13.92 7.07
CA GLU A 246 -1.62 -14.15 7.58
C GLU A 246 -1.00 -12.90 8.22
N ALA A 247 -1.31 -11.70 7.72
CA ALA A 247 -0.96 -10.44 8.38
C ALA A 247 -1.70 -10.25 9.72
N SER A 248 -2.68 -11.10 10.03
CA SER A 248 -3.44 -11.14 11.29
C SER A 248 -3.11 -12.35 12.17
N GLY A 249 -1.95 -12.99 11.99
CA GLY A 249 -1.44 -14.06 12.86
C GLY A 249 -1.39 -13.68 14.36
N PRO A 250 -1.36 -14.66 15.28
CA PRO A 250 -1.64 -14.46 16.70
C PRO A 250 -0.65 -13.47 17.34
N PRO A 251 -1.06 -12.78 18.42
CA PRO A 251 -0.17 -11.86 19.10
C PRO A 251 1.01 -12.65 19.66
N PHE A 252 2.22 -12.20 19.39
CA PHE A 252 3.21 -12.21 20.46
C PHE A 252 2.83 -11.09 21.44
#